data_AF-A0A8B7DZZ1-F1
#
_entry.id   AF-A0A8B7DZZ1-F1
#
_cell.length_a   1.000
_cell.length_b   1.000
_cell.length_c   1.000
_cell.angle_alpha   90.00
_cell.angle_beta   90.00
_cell.angle_gamma   90.00
#
_symmetry.space_group_name_H-M   'P 1'
#
loop_
_entity.id
_entity.type
_entity.pdbx_description
1 polymer ?
#
loop_
_entity_poly.entity_id
_entity_poly.type
_entity_poly.pdbx_seq_one_letter_code
_entity_poly.pdbx_strand_id
1 'polypeptide(L)'
;MNLEKPYKTECGTVKLKYFDRYSMHTCWLEQLTDYVNKMCHCKDFFMPGNIPYCSLPELQNCTWIEWAKFNKDKMYKCPLPCKIDLYGVSLSRALFPTTQYSSILAEQFRKQPHVLSIVHNITDELLFMRDNLLRFIIYYDDLSYEVLEQKPSYETLVWLGDIGGQIGLFIGAGVMSYFEFLDCLAIVIYTRFFQKFTSS
;
A
#
# COMPACT_ATOMS: atom_id res chain seq x y z
N MET A 1 9.46 1.80 0.37
CA MET A 1 9.20 2.13 1.78
C MET A 1 8.98 3.63 1.92
N ASN A 2 7.83 4.01 2.48
CA ASN A 2 7.45 5.39 2.74
C ASN A 2 7.78 5.77 4.18
N LEU A 3 7.84 7.08 4.46
CA LEU A 3 8.15 7.61 5.78
C LEU A 3 6.88 8.04 6.53
N GLU A 4 6.90 7.82 7.84
CA GLU A 4 5.82 8.23 8.75
C GLU A 4 5.84 9.75 8.98
N LYS A 5 4.88 10.26 9.77
CA LYS A 5 4.92 11.67 10.20
C LYS A 5 6.24 11.94 10.96
N PRO A 6 6.92 13.08 10.73
CA PRO A 6 6.44 14.32 10.10
C PRO A 6 6.76 14.47 8.59
N TYR A 7 7.15 13.39 7.90
CA TYR A 7 7.55 13.46 6.50
C TYR A 7 6.33 13.52 5.56
N LYS A 8 6.50 14.09 4.36
CA LYS A 8 5.44 14.39 3.38
C LYS A 8 4.55 13.20 3.01
N THR A 9 5.08 11.98 3.01
CA THR A 9 4.31 10.78 2.67
C THR A 9 3.31 10.37 3.74
N GLU A 10 3.52 10.79 4.98
CA GLU A 10 2.64 10.54 6.14
C GLU A 10 2.09 9.10 6.16
N CYS A 11 2.97 8.13 5.94
CA CYS A 11 2.54 6.76 5.84
C CYS A 11 1.98 6.26 7.17
N GLY A 12 1.06 5.30 7.11
CA GLY A 12 0.42 4.75 8.29
C GLY A 12 -0.38 3.49 7.97
N THR A 13 -0.86 2.85 9.04
CA THR A 13 -1.74 1.70 8.95
C THR A 13 -2.94 1.89 9.88
N VAL A 14 -4.08 1.34 9.49
CA VAL A 14 -5.29 1.35 10.32
C VAL A 14 -5.63 -0.09 10.68
N LYS A 15 -6.04 -0.32 11.93
CA LYS A 15 -6.55 -1.62 12.33
C LYS A 15 -7.93 -1.83 11.73
N LEU A 16 -8.03 -2.82 10.85
CA LEU A 16 -9.26 -3.20 10.15
C LEU A 16 -10.11 -4.14 11.02
N LYS A 17 -11.43 -4.13 10.79
CA LYS A 17 -12.41 -4.98 11.49
C LYS A 17 -12.53 -6.35 10.85
N TYR A 18 -12.51 -6.42 9.52
CA TYR A 18 -12.81 -7.64 8.78
C TYR A 18 -11.60 -8.30 8.12
N PHE A 19 -10.44 -7.65 8.14
CA PHE A 19 -9.22 -8.13 7.51
C PHE A 19 -8.05 -8.12 8.49
N ASP A 20 -7.22 -9.15 8.45
CA ASP A 20 -6.03 -9.27 9.32
C ASP A 20 -4.87 -8.37 8.87
N ARG A 21 -4.76 -8.10 7.57
CA ARG A 21 -3.67 -7.32 6.98
C ARG A 21 -4.18 -6.06 6.32
N TYR A 22 -3.53 -4.95 6.65
CA TYR A 22 -3.81 -3.65 6.04
C TYR A 22 -3.29 -3.59 4.60
N SER A 23 -4.16 -3.16 3.71
CA SER A 23 -3.82 -2.65 2.39
C SER A 23 -4.75 -1.49 2.05
N MET A 24 -4.37 -0.66 1.09
CA MET A 24 -5.25 0.42 0.62
C MET A 24 -6.61 -0.13 0.15
N HIS A 25 -6.60 -1.26 -0.55
CA HIS A 25 -7.81 -1.89 -1.06
C HIS A 25 -8.70 -2.48 0.04
N THR A 26 -8.13 -3.14 1.05
CA THR A 26 -8.91 -3.70 2.16
C THR A 26 -9.50 -2.61 3.03
N CYS A 27 -8.76 -1.52 3.28
CA CYS A 27 -9.28 -0.34 3.97
C CYS A 27 -10.43 0.31 3.19
N TRP A 28 -10.26 0.51 1.89
CA TRP A 28 -11.31 1.05 1.03
C TRP A 28 -12.56 0.16 1.02
N LEU A 29 -12.38 -1.16 0.89
CA LEU A 29 -13.49 -2.11 0.86
C LEU A 29 -14.24 -2.18 2.19
N GLU A 30 -13.54 -2.12 3.31
CA GLU A 30 -14.15 -2.07 4.64
C GLU A 30 -14.96 -0.79 4.84
N GLN A 31 -14.41 0.37 4.48
CA GLN A 31 -15.13 1.65 4.60
C GLN A 31 -16.32 1.73 3.65
N LEU A 32 -16.21 1.18 2.44
CA LEU A 32 -17.33 1.04 1.52
C LEU A 32 -18.43 0.17 2.14
N THR A 33 -18.05 -0.97 2.72
CA THR A 33 -19.00 -1.92 3.33
C THR A 33 -19.72 -1.28 4.51
N ASP A 34 -18.98 -0.59 5.38
CA ASP A 34 -19.56 0.13 6.52
C ASP A 34 -20.48 1.28 6.06
N TYR A 35 -20.13 1.97 4.97
CA TYR A 35 -20.97 3.03 4.40
C TYR A 35 -22.27 2.48 3.81
N VAL A 36 -22.18 1.42 2.99
CA VAL A 36 -23.35 0.77 2.38
C VAL A 36 -24.24 0.15 3.45
N ASN A 37 -23.68 -0.55 4.43
CA ASN A 37 -24.45 -1.11 5.54
C ASN A 37 -25.15 -0.01 6.36
N LYS A 38 -24.54 1.18 6.50
CA LYS A 38 -25.16 2.30 7.20
C LYS A 38 -26.38 2.87 6.44
N MET A 39 -26.35 2.89 5.11
CA MET A 39 -27.42 3.46 4.29
C MET A 39 -28.49 2.45 3.88
N CYS A 40 -28.09 1.23 3.55
CA CYS A 40 -28.95 0.19 2.98
C CYS A 40 -29.18 -1.01 3.93
N HIS A 41 -28.51 -1.07 5.09
CA HIS A 41 -28.64 -2.15 6.09
C HIS A 41 -28.34 -3.57 5.60
N CYS A 42 -27.68 -3.67 4.45
CA CYS A 42 -27.31 -4.91 3.82
C CYS A 42 -25.95 -4.72 3.12
N LYS A 43 -25.38 -5.81 2.62
CA LYS A 43 -24.12 -5.78 1.86
C LYS A 43 -24.22 -6.52 0.52
N ASP A 44 -23.31 -6.19 -0.38
CA ASP A 44 -23.13 -6.94 -1.63
C ASP A 44 -22.37 -8.26 -1.39
N PHE A 45 -22.41 -9.19 -2.35
CA PHE A 45 -21.88 -10.54 -2.19
C PHE A 45 -20.37 -10.58 -1.90
N PHE A 46 -19.61 -9.65 -2.48
CA PHE A 46 -18.15 -9.55 -2.32
C PHE A 46 -17.73 -8.76 -1.08
N MET A 47 -18.67 -8.09 -0.40
CA MET A 47 -18.34 -7.26 0.75
C MET A 47 -18.09 -8.12 2.00
N PRO A 48 -17.09 -7.78 2.84
CA PRO A 48 -16.75 -8.50 4.05
C PRO A 48 -17.78 -8.33 5.19
N GLY A 49 -17.55 -9.00 6.31
CA GLY A 49 -18.36 -8.86 7.54
C GLY A 49 -19.59 -9.76 7.62
N ASN A 50 -20.12 -9.95 8.82
CA ASN A 50 -21.31 -10.78 9.07
C ASN A 50 -22.60 -9.95 9.01
N ILE A 51 -22.92 -9.47 7.81
CA ILE A 51 -24.07 -8.58 7.50
C ILE A 51 -24.95 -9.34 6.49
N PRO A 52 -26.29 -9.26 6.56
CA PRO A 52 -27.15 -9.89 5.56
C PRO A 52 -26.88 -9.36 4.14
N TYR A 53 -26.98 -10.25 3.17
CA TYR A 53 -26.86 -9.88 1.76
C TYR A 53 -28.09 -9.10 1.30
N CYS A 54 -27.88 -8.08 0.48
CA CYS A 54 -28.94 -7.32 -0.15
C CYS A 54 -29.74 -8.20 -1.13
N SER A 55 -31.05 -8.01 -1.15
CA SER A 55 -31.92 -8.51 -2.21
C SER A 55 -31.68 -7.76 -3.53
N LEU A 56 -32.13 -8.35 -4.65
CA LEU A 56 -32.00 -7.73 -5.97
C LEU A 56 -32.54 -6.28 -6.05
N PRO A 57 -33.74 -5.94 -5.53
CA PRO A 57 -34.21 -4.55 -5.55
C PRO A 57 -33.37 -3.62 -4.66
N GLU A 58 -32.85 -4.08 -3.52
CA GLU A 58 -31.97 -3.29 -2.64
C GLU A 58 -30.61 -3.02 -3.29
N LEU A 59 -30.09 -3.97 -4.07
CA LEU A 59 -28.87 -3.78 -4.84
C LEU A 59 -29.03 -2.66 -5.87
N GLN A 60 -30.11 -2.71 -6.66
CA GLN A 60 -30.39 -1.73 -7.71
C GLN A 60 -30.76 -0.35 -7.16
N ASN A 61 -31.65 -0.30 -6.17
CA ASN A 61 -32.23 0.96 -5.70
C ASN A 61 -31.42 1.64 -4.60
N CYS A 62 -30.48 0.95 -3.96
CA CYS A 62 -29.69 1.50 -2.85
C CYS A 62 -28.19 1.24 -3.02
N THR A 63 -27.77 -0.03 -3.00
CA THR A 63 -26.34 -0.38 -2.88
C THR A 63 -25.47 0.20 -3.98
N TRP A 64 -25.86 0.05 -5.25
CA TRP A 64 -25.07 0.57 -6.37
C TRP A 64 -25.06 2.10 -6.43
N ILE A 65 -26.15 2.75 -6.04
CA ILE A 65 -26.24 4.22 -5.99
C ILE A 65 -25.31 4.76 -4.91
N GLU A 66 -25.38 4.19 -3.70
CA GLU A 66 -24.55 4.60 -2.57
C GLU A 66 -23.08 4.26 -2.79
N TRP A 67 -22.77 3.12 -3.43
CA TRP A 67 -21.40 2.80 -3.84
C TRP A 67 -20.86 3.82 -4.86
N ALA A 68 -21.64 4.13 -5.90
CA ALA A 68 -21.24 5.13 -6.89
C ALA A 68 -20.98 6.50 -6.25
N LYS A 69 -21.81 6.90 -5.28
CA LYS A 69 -21.65 8.13 -4.50
C LYS A 69 -20.40 8.10 -3.63
N PHE A 70 -20.17 7.01 -2.90
CA PHE A 70 -18.98 6.83 -2.06
C PHE A 70 -17.67 6.99 -2.86
N ASN A 71 -17.63 6.40 -4.05
CA ASN A 71 -16.48 6.50 -4.96
C ASN A 71 -16.33 7.90 -5.56
N LYS A 72 -17.44 8.51 -6.00
CA LYS A 72 -17.43 9.84 -6.60
C LYS A 72 -16.95 10.90 -5.60
N ASP A 73 -17.44 10.84 -4.38
CA ASP A 73 -17.14 11.83 -3.33
C ASP A 73 -15.85 11.51 -2.56
N LYS A 74 -15.17 10.40 -2.91
CA LYS A 74 -13.94 9.92 -2.26
C LYS A 74 -14.04 9.94 -0.74
N MET A 75 -15.12 9.37 -0.21
CA MET A 75 -15.41 9.42 1.23
C MET A 75 -14.47 8.54 2.07
N TYR A 76 -13.57 7.79 1.44
CA TYR A 76 -12.63 6.92 2.11
C TYR A 76 -11.44 7.71 2.69
N LYS A 77 -11.05 7.37 3.92
CA LYS A 77 -9.88 7.90 4.62
C LYS A 77 -8.94 6.73 4.93
N CYS A 78 -8.11 6.38 3.95
CA CYS A 78 -7.14 5.30 4.05
C CYS A 78 -5.73 5.87 3.90
N PRO A 79 -4.88 5.83 4.94
CA PRO A 79 -3.50 6.32 4.86
C PRO A 79 -2.65 5.46 3.94
N LEU A 80 -1.64 6.05 3.32
CA LEU A 80 -0.71 5.31 2.48
C LEU A 80 0.09 4.30 3.34
N PRO A 81 0.17 3.01 2.99
CA PRO A 81 0.97 2.06 3.75
C PRO A 81 2.46 2.40 3.66
N CYS A 82 3.19 2.16 4.75
CA CYS A 82 4.63 2.38 4.78
C CYS A 82 5.41 1.39 3.91
N LYS A 83 4.91 0.15 3.79
CA LYS A 83 5.45 -0.88 2.91
C LYS A 83 4.41 -1.24 1.86
N ILE A 84 4.80 -1.15 0.59
CA ILE A 84 3.95 -1.43 -0.56
C ILE A 84 4.82 -2.19 -1.57
N ASP A 85 4.27 -3.29 -2.06
CA ASP A 85 4.85 -4.07 -3.15
C ASP A 85 4.03 -3.76 -4.41
N LEU A 86 4.68 -3.29 -5.47
CA LEU A 86 4.05 -2.92 -6.73
C LEU A 86 4.53 -3.85 -7.84
N TYR A 87 3.59 -4.41 -8.60
CA TYR A 87 3.88 -5.26 -9.75
C TYR A 87 3.56 -4.50 -11.02
N GLY A 88 4.60 -4.11 -11.77
CA GLY A 88 4.43 -3.59 -13.13
C GLY A 88 3.93 -4.70 -14.05
N VAL A 89 2.90 -4.42 -14.85
CA VAL A 89 2.31 -5.40 -15.77
C VAL A 89 2.54 -4.94 -17.20
N SER A 90 3.18 -5.78 -17.99
CA SER A 90 3.29 -5.65 -19.45
C SER A 90 2.42 -6.71 -20.12
N LEU A 91 1.65 -6.31 -21.13
CA LEU A 91 0.70 -7.20 -21.80
C LEU A 91 1.13 -7.48 -23.23
N SER A 92 1.51 -8.73 -23.49
CA SER A 92 1.71 -9.27 -24.83
C SER A 92 0.53 -10.17 -25.22
N ARG A 93 0.14 -10.15 -26.50
CA ARG A 93 -0.95 -10.97 -27.03
C ARG A 93 -0.52 -11.61 -28.34
N ALA A 94 -0.93 -12.86 -28.54
CA ALA A 94 -0.71 -13.61 -29.76
C ALA A 94 -1.99 -14.38 -30.12
N LEU A 95 -2.16 -14.66 -31.41
CA LEU A 95 -3.29 -15.45 -31.89
C LEU A 95 -3.17 -16.89 -31.39
N PHE A 96 -4.22 -17.38 -30.74
CA PHE A 96 -4.30 -18.73 -30.20
C PHE A 96 -5.66 -19.35 -30.55
N PRO A 97 -5.73 -20.62 -30.98
CA PRO A 97 -4.63 -21.48 -31.42
C PRO A 97 -4.17 -21.20 -32.86
N THR A 98 -2.98 -21.71 -33.22
CA THR A 98 -2.54 -21.81 -34.62
C THR A 98 -3.32 -22.91 -35.34
N THR A 99 -3.37 -22.87 -36.68
CA THR A 99 -4.10 -23.87 -37.48
C THR A 99 -3.64 -25.30 -37.19
N GLN A 100 -2.32 -25.54 -37.13
CA GLN A 100 -1.74 -26.85 -36.81
C GLN A 100 -1.96 -27.27 -35.36
N TYR A 101 -1.87 -26.34 -34.42
CA TYR A 101 -2.09 -26.65 -33.01
C TYR A 101 -3.56 -26.94 -32.72
N SER A 102 -4.48 -26.33 -33.47
CA SER A 102 -5.93 -26.47 -33.28
C SER A 102 -6.41 -27.91 -33.49
N SER A 103 -5.89 -28.66 -34.47
CA SER A 103 -6.30 -30.04 -34.71
C SER A 103 -5.85 -30.99 -33.61
N ILE A 104 -4.61 -30.83 -33.13
CA ILE A 104 -4.06 -31.60 -31.99
C ILE A 104 -4.86 -31.29 -30.72
N LEU A 105 -5.11 -30.00 -30.48
CA LEU A 105 -5.85 -29.54 -29.31
C LEU A 105 -7.30 -30.05 -29.34
N ALA A 106 -7.95 -30.05 -30.49
CA ALA A 106 -9.30 -30.60 -30.66
C ALA A 106 -9.34 -32.12 -30.40
N GLU A 107 -8.34 -32.89 -30.83
CA GLU A 107 -8.25 -34.32 -30.50
C GLU A 107 -8.12 -34.54 -28.99
N GLN A 108 -7.33 -33.71 -28.30
CA GLN A 108 -7.22 -33.76 -26.83
C GLN A 108 -8.54 -33.41 -26.13
N PHE A 109 -9.26 -32.39 -26.63
CA PHE A 109 -10.55 -32.01 -26.06
C PHE A 109 -11.65 -33.06 -26.29
N ARG A 110 -11.66 -33.73 -27.45
CA ARG A 110 -12.59 -34.84 -27.73
C ARG A 110 -12.42 -36.02 -26.76
N LYS A 111 -11.21 -36.25 -26.23
CA LYS A 111 -10.96 -37.28 -25.22
C LYS A 111 -11.57 -36.93 -23.85
N GLN A 112 -11.98 -35.68 -23.63
CA GLN A 112 -12.64 -35.28 -22.40
C GLN A 112 -14.17 -35.39 -22.54
N PRO A 113 -14.84 -36.23 -21.73
CA PRO A 113 -16.25 -36.55 -21.89
C PRO A 113 -17.18 -35.34 -21.69
N HIS A 114 -16.74 -34.31 -20.98
CA HIS A 114 -17.51 -33.08 -20.74
C HIS A 114 -17.47 -32.07 -21.90
N VAL A 115 -16.53 -32.22 -22.84
CA VAL A 115 -16.28 -31.28 -23.96
C VAL A 115 -16.67 -31.91 -25.32
N LEU A 116 -16.81 -33.23 -25.36
CA LEU A 116 -17.14 -34.01 -26.54
C LEU A 116 -18.46 -33.57 -27.23
N SER A 117 -19.49 -33.21 -26.45
CA SER A 117 -20.80 -32.80 -26.99
C SER A 117 -20.79 -31.42 -27.69
N ILE A 118 -19.86 -30.54 -27.32
CA ILE A 118 -19.76 -29.18 -27.87
C ILE A 118 -18.95 -29.21 -29.17
N VAL A 119 -17.88 -30.01 -29.22
CA VAL A 119 -16.95 -30.03 -30.37
C VAL A 119 -17.49 -30.85 -31.55
N HIS A 120 -18.34 -31.85 -31.31
CA HIS A 120 -18.79 -32.76 -32.37
C HIS A 120 -19.78 -32.14 -33.38
N ASN A 121 -20.39 -30.99 -33.07
CA ASN A 121 -21.44 -30.37 -33.90
C ASN A 121 -20.99 -29.09 -34.62
N ILE A 122 -19.68 -28.81 -34.64
CA ILE A 122 -19.13 -27.55 -35.14
C ILE A 122 -18.47 -27.76 -36.50
N THR A 123 -18.93 -27.00 -37.50
CA THR A 123 -18.39 -27.02 -38.88
C THR A 123 -16.97 -26.44 -38.98
N ASP A 124 -16.60 -25.49 -38.12
CA ASP A 124 -15.27 -24.88 -38.05
C ASP A 124 -14.69 -24.89 -36.63
N GLU A 125 -13.99 -25.97 -36.28
CA GLU A 125 -13.32 -26.15 -34.97
C GLU A 125 -12.36 -24.99 -34.64
N LEU A 126 -11.66 -24.47 -35.66
CA LEU A 126 -10.69 -23.40 -35.52
C LEU A 126 -11.33 -22.07 -35.11
N LEU A 127 -12.47 -21.71 -35.71
CA LEU A 127 -13.19 -20.46 -35.39
C LEU A 127 -13.74 -20.53 -33.97
N PHE A 128 -14.40 -21.64 -33.63
CA PHE A 128 -14.91 -21.87 -32.29
C PHE A 128 -13.81 -21.78 -31.22
N MET A 129 -12.66 -22.40 -31.47
CA MET A 129 -11.54 -22.35 -30.52
C MET A 129 -10.98 -20.94 -30.34
N ARG A 130 -10.92 -20.12 -31.40
CA ARG A 130 -10.43 -18.74 -31.31
C ARG A 130 -11.38 -17.82 -30.56
N ASP A 131 -12.68 -18.07 -30.65
CA ASP A 131 -13.70 -17.24 -29.99
C ASP A 131 -13.89 -17.62 -28.51
N ASN A 132 -13.58 -18.86 -28.13
CA ASN A 132 -13.88 -19.38 -26.78
C ASN A 132 -12.66 -19.73 -25.94
N LEU A 133 -11.49 -20.01 -26.54
CA LEU A 133 -10.29 -20.40 -25.79
C LEU A 133 -9.33 -19.23 -25.61
N LEU A 134 -8.94 -19.00 -24.36
CA LEU A 134 -7.88 -18.07 -23.99
C LEU A 134 -6.76 -18.82 -23.29
N ARG A 135 -5.53 -18.60 -23.75
CA ARG A 135 -4.33 -19.01 -23.03
C ARG A 135 -3.74 -17.82 -22.29
N PHE A 136 -3.81 -17.84 -20.97
CA PHE A 136 -3.23 -16.81 -20.11
C PHE A 136 -1.94 -17.33 -19.45
N ILE A 137 -0.85 -16.58 -19.59
CA ILE A 137 0.45 -16.92 -18.99
C ILE A 137 0.90 -15.73 -18.17
N ILE A 138 1.18 -15.98 -16.89
CA ILE A 138 1.74 -14.97 -15.98
C ILE A 138 3.16 -15.40 -15.68
N TYR A 139 4.12 -14.51 -15.90
CA TYR A 139 5.52 -14.73 -15.60
C TYR A 139 6.18 -13.40 -15.19
N TYR A 140 7.31 -13.49 -14.49
CA TYR A 140 8.14 -12.33 -14.17
C TYR A 140 9.02 -12.00 -15.37
N ASP A 141 9.08 -10.72 -15.75
CA ASP A 141 9.92 -10.26 -16.85
C ASP A 141 11.41 -10.46 -16.52
N ASP A 142 11.80 -10.11 -15.29
CA ASP A 142 13.13 -10.31 -14.73
C ASP A 142 13.08 -11.02 -13.36
N LEU A 143 14.18 -11.68 -12.99
CA LEU A 143 14.35 -12.25 -11.64
C LEU A 143 14.79 -11.21 -10.59
N SER A 144 15.04 -9.96 -11.01
CA SER A 144 15.38 -8.86 -10.12
C SER A 144 14.13 -8.11 -9.68
N TYR A 145 14.23 -7.43 -8.54
CA TYR A 145 13.19 -6.54 -8.03
C TYR A 145 13.79 -5.17 -7.74
N GLU A 146 13.01 -4.12 -7.95
CA GLU A 146 13.38 -2.76 -7.62
C GLU A 146 12.85 -2.38 -6.23
N VAL A 147 13.71 -1.82 -5.38
CA VAL A 147 13.31 -1.32 -4.07
C VAL A 147 13.44 0.19 -4.04
N LEU A 148 12.31 0.88 -3.89
CA LEU A 148 12.26 2.33 -3.71
C LEU A 148 12.08 2.65 -2.23
N GLU A 149 13.11 3.18 -1.57
CA GLU A 149 13.08 3.58 -0.16
C GLU A 149 13.24 5.09 -0.01
N GLN A 150 12.31 5.72 0.72
CA GLN A 150 12.45 7.10 1.13
C GLN A 150 13.32 7.17 2.38
N LYS A 151 14.43 7.90 2.28
CA LYS A 151 15.29 8.22 3.42
C LYS A 151 15.19 9.72 3.74
N PRO A 152 15.25 10.11 5.02
CA PRO A 152 15.28 11.51 5.38
C PRO A 152 16.50 12.18 4.74
N SER A 153 16.31 13.37 4.16
CA SER A 153 17.43 14.13 3.56
C SER A 153 18.42 14.62 4.61
N TYR A 154 17.98 14.70 5.87
CA TYR A 154 18.77 15.23 6.95
C TYR A 154 18.47 14.45 8.23
N GLU A 155 19.47 13.71 8.70
CA GLU A 155 19.42 12.96 9.95
C GLU A 155 19.90 13.83 11.11
N THR A 156 19.46 13.51 12.33
CA THR A 156 19.86 14.24 13.54
C THR A 156 21.37 14.24 13.76
N LEU A 157 22.07 13.18 13.36
CA LEU A 157 23.53 13.09 13.44
C LEU A 157 24.21 14.04 12.46
N VAL A 158 23.70 14.16 11.23
CA VAL A 158 24.23 15.11 10.24
C VAL A 158 23.98 16.53 10.72
N TRP A 159 22.81 16.81 11.28
CA TRP A 159 22.48 18.11 11.89
C TRP A 159 23.44 18.51 13.01
N LEU A 160 23.71 17.58 13.94
CA LEU A 160 24.68 17.81 15.01
C LEU A 160 26.10 17.98 14.47
N GLY A 161 26.45 17.24 13.42
CA GLY A 161 27.74 17.35 12.74
C GLY A 161 27.96 18.73 12.13
N ASP A 162 26.97 19.28 11.44
CA ASP A 162 27.07 20.60 10.82
C ASP A 162 27.13 21.73 11.87
N ILE A 163 26.34 21.64 12.94
CA ILE A 163 26.40 22.60 14.05
C ILE A 163 27.76 22.53 14.75
N GLY A 164 28.18 21.33 15.15
CA GLY A 164 29.45 21.12 15.83
C GLY A 164 30.64 21.53 14.97
N GLY A 165 30.57 21.25 13.66
CA GLY A 165 31.56 21.65 12.68
C GLY A 165 31.68 23.17 12.54
N GLN A 166 30.56 23.89 12.45
CA GLN A 166 30.59 25.35 12.36
C GLN A 166 31.07 26.01 13.66
N ILE A 167 30.62 25.53 14.83
CA ILE A 167 31.09 26.05 16.13
C ILE A 167 32.60 25.79 16.29
N GLY A 168 33.05 24.58 15.96
CA GLY A 168 34.46 24.21 15.98
C GLY A 168 35.31 25.04 15.02
N LEU A 169 34.79 25.38 13.84
CA LEU A 169 35.50 26.17 12.84
C LEU A 169 35.62 27.65 13.22
N PHE A 170 34.53 28.28 13.69
CA PHE A 170 34.52 29.73 13.96
C PHE A 170 35.05 30.08 15.35
N ILE A 171 34.72 29.28 16.37
CA ILE A 171 35.07 29.57 17.77
C ILE A 171 36.29 28.76 18.21
N GLY A 172 36.56 27.61 17.57
CA GLY A 172 37.58 26.66 18.04
C GLY A 172 37.17 25.93 19.32
N ALA A 173 35.89 25.98 19.68
CA ALA A 173 35.35 25.37 20.90
C ALA A 173 34.54 24.12 20.57
N GLY A 174 34.60 23.14 21.48
CA GLY A 174 33.80 21.92 21.40
C GLY A 174 32.83 21.79 22.57
N VAL A 175 32.17 20.64 22.65
CA VAL A 175 31.24 20.34 23.77
C VAL A 175 31.96 20.35 25.12
N MET A 176 33.25 19.99 25.15
CA MET A 176 34.07 20.02 26.37
C MET A 176 34.28 21.45 26.87
N SER A 177 34.56 22.40 25.98
CA SER A 177 34.72 23.82 26.32
C SER A 177 33.44 24.43 26.90
N TYR A 178 32.27 23.93 26.50
CA TYR A 178 30.98 24.32 27.08
C TYR A 178 30.84 23.85 28.54
N PHE A 179 31.23 22.60 28.85
CA PHE A 179 31.21 22.11 30.23
C PHE A 179 32.21 22.86 31.12
N GLU A 180 33.41 23.16 30.62
CA GLU A 180 34.40 23.97 31.35
C GLU A 180 33.85 25.36 31.72
N PHE A 181 33.12 25.99 30.80
CA PHE A 181 32.49 27.28 31.07
C PHE A 181 31.41 27.20 32.17
N LEU A 182 30.59 26.14 32.17
CA LEU A 182 29.59 25.91 33.22
C LEU A 182 30.21 25.65 34.59
N ASP A 183 31.26 24.84 34.66
CA ASP A 183 31.97 24.55 35.90
C ASP A 183 32.60 25.83 36.47
N CYS A 184 33.22 26.64 35.61
CA CYS A 184 33.80 27.92 36.01
C CYS A 184 32.72 28.88 36.53
N LEU A 185 31.56 28.97 35.87
CA LEU A 185 30.41 29.75 36.36
C LEU A 185 29.90 29.25 37.72
N ALA A 186 29.75 27.93 37.89
CA ALA A 186 29.29 27.33 39.13
C ALA A 186 30.25 27.66 40.30
N ILE A 187 31.56 27.56 40.06
CA ILE A 187 32.60 27.92 41.05
C ILE A 187 32.51 29.41 41.41
N VAL A 188 32.36 30.30 40.43
CA VAL A 188 32.25 31.74 40.66
C VAL A 188 31.00 32.09 41.47
N ILE A 189 29.86 31.49 41.12
CA ILE A 189 28.59 31.68 41.86
C ILE A 189 28.73 31.18 43.29
N TYR A 190 29.25 29.97 43.47
CA TYR A 190 29.47 29.37 44.80
C TYR A 190 30.36 30.26 45.67
N THR A 191 31.48 30.74 45.12
CA THR A 191 32.43 31.60 45.85
C THR A 191 31.79 32.94 46.23
N ARG A 192 31.02 33.57 45.33
CA ARG A 192 30.31 34.82 45.64
C ARG A 192 29.19 34.62 46.65
N PHE A 193 28.50 33.49 46.63
CA PHE A 193 27.45 33.17 47.60
C PHE A 193 28.04 32.96 48.99
N PHE A 194 29.19 32.26 49.08
CA PHE A 194 29.90 32.05 50.35
C PHE A 194 30.48 33.35 50.91
N GLN A 195 31.11 34.21 50.10
CA GLN A 195 31.61 35.52 50.56
C GLN A 195 30.50 36.42 51.13
N LYS A 196 29.28 36.30 50.61
CA LYS A 196 28.11 37.05 51.11
C LYS A 196 27.59 36.52 52.46
N PHE A 197 27.89 35.27 52.79
CA PHE A 197 27.51 34.62 54.05
C PHE A 197 28.52 34.88 55.19
N THR A 198 29.81 35.07 54.87
CA THR A 198 30.85 35.38 55.86
C THR A 198 30.99 36.86 56.21
N SER A 199 30.28 37.77 55.52
CA SER A 199 30.30 39.22 55.81
C SER A 199 29.04 39.73 56.53
N SER A 200 28.22 38.84 57.08
CA SER A 200 27.13 39.16 58.02
C SER A 200 27.43 38.55 59.38
#